data_AF-A0A444X7C7-F1
#
_entry.id   AF-A0A444X7C7-F1
#
_cell.length_a   1.000
_cell.length_b   1.000
_cell.length_c   1.000
_cell.angle_alpha   90.00
_cell.angle_beta   90.00
_cell.angle_gamma   90.00
#
_symmetry.space_group_name_H-M   'P 1'
#
loop_
_entity.id
_entity.type
_entity.pdbx_description
1 polymer ?
#
loop_
_entity_poly.entity_id
_entity_poly.type
_entity_poly.pdbx_seq_one_letter_code
_entity_poly.pdbx_strand_id
1 'polypeptide(L)'
;MKTPPNSEDELVGEESSEEVFPVFRQGARFGELHLEVGMKFNTKWEFKEAVREFTIQEGRRMRFRKNDGKRVRAVCKVKDCKWVVYASRDHEDSCWQVKTFFNDHTCPREDKNRAANRRLLKGTILIL
;
A
#
# COMPACT_ATOMS: atom_id res chain seq x y z
N MET A 1 63.62 -5.61 -20.54
CA MET A 1 62.55 -5.39 -21.53
C MET A 1 61.23 -5.71 -20.86
N LYS A 2 60.30 -4.75 -20.78
CA LYS A 2 58.93 -4.93 -20.29
C LYS A 2 58.00 -4.32 -21.33
N THR A 3 57.06 -5.11 -21.80
CA THR A 3 55.84 -4.63 -22.44
C THR A 3 54.68 -5.48 -21.91
N PRO A 4 53.51 -4.88 -21.63
CA PRO A 4 52.43 -5.49 -20.85
C PRO A 4 51.37 -6.14 -21.74
N PRO A 5 50.41 -6.85 -21.15
CA PRO A 5 49.04 -6.75 -21.64
C PRO A 5 48.00 -6.48 -20.56
N ASN A 6 47.08 -5.61 -20.98
CA ASN A 6 45.78 -5.20 -20.47
C ASN A 6 44.76 -6.34 -20.43
N SER A 7 43.88 -6.35 -19.42
CA SER A 7 42.50 -6.91 -19.41
C SER A 7 42.10 -7.20 -17.95
N GLU A 8 40.92 -6.91 -17.40
CA GLU A 8 39.63 -6.43 -17.88
C GLU A 8 38.83 -5.94 -16.65
N ASP A 9 37.88 -5.05 -16.88
CA ASP A 9 36.90 -4.58 -15.90
C ASP A 9 36.07 -5.75 -15.33
N GLU A 10 36.20 -6.04 -14.03
CA GLU A 10 35.23 -6.88 -13.32
C GLU A 10 34.14 -5.99 -12.75
N LEU A 11 33.14 -5.74 -13.59
CA LEU A 11 31.78 -5.42 -13.15
C LEU A 11 31.06 -6.72 -12.75
N VAL A 12 29.98 -6.53 -11.98
CA VAL A 12 28.92 -7.45 -11.52
C VAL A 12 29.27 -8.44 -10.39
N GLY A 13 28.46 -8.59 -9.36
CA GLY A 13 27.06 -8.20 -9.22
C GLY A 13 26.80 -7.28 -8.03
N GLU A 14 26.06 -6.20 -8.28
CA GLU A 14 25.16 -5.69 -7.25
C GLU A 14 24.25 -6.86 -6.90
N GLU A 15 24.50 -7.47 -5.74
CA GLU A 15 23.60 -8.43 -5.13
C GLU A 15 22.32 -7.66 -4.81
N SER A 16 21.43 -7.60 -5.81
CA SER A 16 20.04 -7.21 -5.64
C SER A 16 19.48 -8.22 -4.66
N SER A 17 19.62 -7.92 -3.38
CA SER A 17 18.85 -8.54 -2.30
C SER A 17 17.42 -8.54 -2.82
N GLU A 18 16.92 -9.70 -3.24
CA GLU A 18 15.56 -9.83 -3.75
C GLU A 18 14.67 -9.51 -2.56
N GLU A 19 14.31 -8.23 -2.40
CA GLU A 19 13.43 -7.79 -1.33
C GLU A 19 12.08 -8.47 -1.58
N VAL A 20 11.85 -9.57 -0.86
CA VAL A 20 10.61 -10.34 -0.91
C VAL A 20 9.54 -9.49 -0.24
N PHE A 21 8.92 -8.63 -1.03
CA PHE A 21 7.80 -7.83 -0.56
C PHE A 21 6.57 -8.71 -0.30
N PRO A 22 5.82 -8.46 0.77
CA PRO A 22 4.61 -9.24 1.02
C PRO A 22 3.57 -8.98 -0.07
N VAL A 23 2.89 -10.06 -0.46
CA VAL A 23 1.75 -10.03 -1.38
C VAL A 23 0.47 -10.01 -0.55
N PHE A 24 -0.43 -9.08 -0.85
CA PHE A 24 -1.72 -8.99 -0.17
C PHE A 24 -2.53 -10.28 -0.36
N ARG A 25 -2.95 -10.90 0.76
CA ARG A 25 -3.87 -12.05 0.77
C ARG A 25 -5.23 -11.60 1.28
N GLN A 26 -6.26 -11.82 0.46
CA GLN A 26 -7.64 -11.51 0.85
C GLN A 26 -8.08 -12.47 1.97
N GLY A 27 -8.71 -11.94 3.02
CA GLY A 27 -9.21 -12.74 4.16
C GLY A 27 -8.53 -12.50 5.50
N ALA A 28 -7.73 -11.44 5.65
CA ALA A 28 -7.31 -10.96 6.98
C ALA A 28 -8.54 -10.71 7.87
N ARG A 29 -8.43 -11.03 9.17
CA ARG A 29 -9.48 -10.71 10.13
C ARG A 29 -9.58 -9.19 10.27
N PHE A 30 -10.77 -8.70 10.56
CA PHE A 30 -10.96 -7.28 10.89
C PHE A 30 -10.06 -6.92 12.08
N GLY A 31 -9.29 -5.83 11.97
CA GLY A 31 -8.31 -5.45 13.00
C GLY A 31 -6.88 -5.90 12.71
N GLU A 32 -6.68 -6.86 11.79
CA GLU A 32 -5.35 -7.45 11.51
C GLU A 32 -4.78 -7.01 10.16
N LEU A 33 -5.47 -6.15 9.41
CA LEU A 33 -4.97 -5.69 8.13
C LEU A 33 -3.88 -4.64 8.31
N HIS A 34 -2.73 -4.87 7.68
CA HIS A 34 -1.59 -3.96 7.67
C HIS A 34 -1.24 -3.59 6.23
N LEU A 35 -0.81 -2.34 6.03
CA LEU A 35 -0.26 -1.83 4.77
C LEU A 35 1.16 -1.35 5.04
N GLU A 36 2.04 -1.53 4.07
CA GLU A 36 3.43 -1.09 4.15
C GLU A 36 3.97 -0.73 2.77
N VAL A 37 5.06 0.05 2.76
CA VAL A 37 5.80 0.35 1.54
C VAL A 37 6.40 -0.96 1.02
N GLY A 38 6.35 -1.15 -0.30
CA GLY A 38 6.85 -2.35 -0.95
C GLY A 38 5.78 -3.42 -1.19
N MET A 39 4.72 -3.48 -0.39
CA MET A 39 3.64 -4.47 -0.54
C MET A 39 3.05 -4.46 -1.96
N LYS A 40 2.85 -5.67 -2.52
CA LYS A 40 2.39 -5.89 -3.89
C LYS A 40 0.95 -6.41 -3.93
N PHE A 41 0.22 -5.97 -4.96
CA PHE A 41 -1.15 -6.36 -5.28
C PHE A 41 -1.20 -6.78 -6.74
N ASN A 42 -1.95 -7.83 -7.08
CA ASN A 42 -2.06 -8.28 -8.47
C ASN A 42 -2.87 -7.29 -9.30
N THR A 43 -3.89 -6.69 -8.68
CA THR A 43 -4.78 -5.77 -9.37
C THR A 43 -4.93 -4.43 -8.66
N LYS A 44 -5.24 -3.40 -9.46
CA LYS A 44 -5.65 -2.08 -8.96
C LYS A 44 -6.83 -2.18 -8.00
N TRP A 45 -7.73 -3.12 -8.26
CA TRP A 45 -8.93 -3.34 -7.45
C TRP A 45 -8.57 -3.86 -6.06
N GLU A 46 -7.73 -4.89 -5.98
CA GLU A 46 -7.24 -5.44 -4.71
C GLU A 46 -6.58 -4.37 -3.84
N PHE A 47 -5.70 -3.54 -4.42
CA PHE A 47 -5.13 -2.40 -3.70
C PHE A 47 -6.23 -1.46 -3.17
N LYS A 48 -7.21 -1.10 -4.00
CA LYS A 48 -8.29 -0.20 -3.57
C LYS A 48 -9.19 -0.82 -2.50
N GLU A 49 -9.41 -2.13 -2.51
CA GLU A 49 -10.14 -2.85 -1.45
C GLU A 49 -9.35 -2.86 -0.14
N ALA A 50 -8.07 -3.24 -0.19
CA ALA A 50 -7.21 -3.27 0.98
C ALA A 50 -7.10 -1.90 1.66
N VAL A 51 -6.91 -0.82 0.89
CA VAL A 51 -6.90 0.54 1.45
C VAL A 51 -8.26 0.90 2.07
N ARG A 52 -9.38 0.46 1.49
CA ARG A 52 -10.71 0.71 2.09
C ARG A 52 -10.86 -0.01 3.42
N GLU A 53 -10.59 -1.31 3.45
CA GLU A 53 -10.67 -2.13 4.65
C GLU A 53 -9.76 -1.57 5.76
N PHE A 54 -8.51 -1.21 5.42
CA PHE A 54 -7.55 -0.62 6.34
C PHE A 54 -8.11 0.67 6.96
N THR A 55 -8.67 1.57 6.14
CA THR A 55 -9.24 2.82 6.68
C THR A 55 -10.53 2.62 7.47
N ILE A 56 -11.30 1.55 7.19
CA ILE A 56 -12.47 1.19 8.00
C ILE A 56 -12.01 0.70 9.37
N GLN A 57 -11.02 -0.18 9.42
CA GLN A 57 -10.38 -0.65 10.66
C GLN A 57 -9.84 0.53 11.49
N GLU A 58 -9.16 1.48 10.84
CA GLU A 58 -8.66 2.69 11.50
C GLU A 58 -9.76 3.67 11.93
N GLY A 59 -11.02 3.47 11.49
CA GLY A 59 -12.12 4.40 11.77
C GLY A 59 -11.90 5.77 11.10
N ARG A 60 -11.30 5.79 9.91
CA ARG A 60 -10.92 7.00 9.17
C ARG A 60 -11.63 7.06 7.84
N ARG A 61 -11.99 8.27 7.40
CA ARG A 61 -12.49 8.49 6.05
C ARG A 61 -11.35 8.85 5.10
N MET A 62 -11.27 8.13 3.99
CA MET A 62 -10.37 8.45 2.88
C MET A 62 -11.12 8.67 1.57
N ARG A 63 -10.41 9.25 0.59
CA ARG A 63 -10.84 9.32 -0.80
C ARG A 63 -9.69 8.97 -1.72
N PHE A 64 -9.99 8.33 -2.84
CA PHE A 64 -9.05 8.25 -3.95
C PHE A 64 -9.04 9.58 -4.70
N ARG A 65 -7.85 10.14 -4.93
CA ARG A 65 -7.71 11.26 -5.88
C ARG A 65 -7.85 10.72 -7.31
N LYS A 66 -8.24 11.58 -8.26
CA LYS A 66 -8.21 11.23 -9.69
C LYS A 66 -6.83 10.67 -10.02
N ASN A 67 -6.83 9.45 -10.53
CA ASN A 67 -5.65 8.65 -10.78
C ASN A 67 -5.53 8.47 -12.30
N ASP A 68 -4.31 8.41 -12.82
CA ASP A 68 -4.07 7.99 -14.19
C ASP A 68 -4.11 6.45 -14.29
N GLY A 69 -4.00 5.88 -15.49
CA GLY A 69 -4.03 4.42 -15.66
C GLY A 69 -2.96 3.66 -14.87
N LYS A 70 -1.91 4.32 -14.38
CA LYS A 70 -0.69 3.70 -13.84
C LYS A 70 -0.47 3.94 -12.34
N ARG A 71 -1.17 4.88 -11.71
CA ARG A 71 -0.85 5.35 -10.35
C ARG A 71 -2.08 5.64 -9.51
N VAL A 72 -2.33 4.94 -8.41
CA VAL A 72 -3.43 5.23 -7.47
C VAL A 72 -2.92 5.98 -6.25
N ARG A 73 -3.61 7.04 -5.86
CA ARG A 73 -3.37 7.76 -4.60
C ARG A 73 -4.65 7.85 -3.78
N ALA A 74 -4.59 7.42 -2.53
CA ALA A 74 -5.63 7.68 -1.53
C ALA A 74 -5.10 8.67 -0.49
N VAL A 75 -5.99 9.55 -0.03
CA VAL A 75 -5.70 10.57 0.99
C VAL A 75 -6.84 10.60 1.99
N CYS A 76 -6.56 11.08 3.21
CA CYS A 76 -7.62 11.34 4.18
C CYS A 76 -8.60 12.39 3.63
N LYS A 77 -9.88 12.28 4.00
CA LYS A 77 -10.90 13.29 3.63
C LYS A 77 -10.75 14.59 4.42
N VAL A 78 -10.22 14.52 5.64
CA VAL A 78 -10.00 15.71 6.46
C VAL A 78 -8.91 16.57 5.82
N LYS A 79 -9.19 17.87 5.69
CA LYS A 79 -8.26 18.84 5.10
C LYS A 79 -6.97 18.87 5.91
N ASP A 80 -5.84 19.01 5.23
CA ASP A 80 -4.49 19.12 5.82
C ASP A 80 -4.05 17.91 6.68
N CYS A 81 -4.81 16.81 6.64
CA CYS A 81 -4.36 15.54 7.18
C CYS A 81 -3.27 14.94 6.32
N LYS A 82 -2.17 14.55 6.97
CA LYS A 82 -0.95 14.10 6.30
C LYS A 82 -1.07 12.68 5.73
N TRP A 83 -2.03 11.89 6.20
CA TRP A 83 -2.20 10.50 5.77
C TRP A 83 -2.36 10.36 4.26
N VAL A 84 -1.51 9.51 3.67
CA VAL A 84 -1.50 9.21 2.25
C VAL A 84 -0.98 7.81 2.00
N VAL A 85 -1.62 7.12 1.06
CA VAL A 85 -1.05 5.92 0.43
C VAL A 85 -1.03 6.09 -1.07
N TYR A 86 0.07 5.69 -1.69
CA TYR A 86 0.30 5.78 -3.12
C TYR A 86 0.89 4.47 -3.62
N ALA A 87 0.28 3.95 -4.69
CA ALA A 87 0.75 2.77 -5.40
C ALA A 87 0.83 3.06 -6.90
N SER A 88 1.81 2.46 -7.56
CA SER A 88 1.94 2.49 -9.01
C SER A 88 2.10 1.08 -9.55
N ARG A 89 1.88 0.93 -10.86
CA ARG A 89 2.38 -0.25 -11.56
C ARG A 89 3.91 -0.31 -11.47
N ASP A 90 4.44 -1.51 -11.40
CA ASP A 90 5.84 -1.82 -11.60
C ASP A 90 6.24 -1.63 -13.08
N HIS A 91 7.54 -1.75 -13.35
CA HIS A 91 8.10 -1.53 -14.70
C HIS A 91 7.61 -2.57 -15.72
N GLU A 92 7.41 -3.80 -15.27
CA GLU A 92 6.93 -4.91 -16.08
C GLU A 92 5.41 -4.93 -16.20
N ASP A 93 4.73 -3.97 -15.58
CA ASP A 93 3.27 -3.90 -15.61
C ASP A 93 2.66 -5.22 -15.04
N SER A 94 3.35 -5.94 -14.18
CA SER A 94 2.90 -7.23 -13.61
C SER A 94 2.05 -7.04 -12.34
N CYS A 95 2.31 -5.97 -11.57
CA CYS A 95 1.69 -5.77 -10.26
C CYS A 95 1.52 -4.29 -9.90
N TRP A 96 0.77 -4.05 -8.82
CA TRP A 96 0.62 -2.74 -8.18
C TRP A 96 1.41 -2.74 -6.87
N GLN A 97 2.41 -1.88 -6.75
CA GLN A 97 3.25 -1.80 -5.56
C GLN A 97 3.01 -0.51 -4.79
N VAL A 98 2.91 -0.59 -3.46
CA VAL A 98 2.89 0.58 -2.58
C VAL A 98 4.26 1.24 -2.61
N LYS A 99 4.32 2.47 -3.11
CA LYS A 99 5.55 3.27 -3.19
C LYS A 99 5.64 4.31 -2.09
N THR A 100 4.51 4.69 -1.50
CA THR A 100 4.48 5.62 -0.37
C THR A 100 3.35 5.25 0.55
N PHE A 101 3.65 5.17 1.83
CA PHE A 101 2.65 5.04 2.88
C PHE A 101 3.05 5.91 4.07
N PHE A 102 2.31 7.00 4.26
CA PHE A 102 2.45 7.87 5.42
C PHE A 102 1.23 7.67 6.31
N ASN A 103 1.41 6.93 7.41
CA ASN A 103 0.31 6.49 8.27
C ASN A 103 -0.01 7.44 9.43
N ASP A 104 0.55 8.66 9.47
CA ASP A 104 0.22 9.58 10.55
C ASP A 104 -1.04 10.37 10.22
N HIS A 105 -2.04 10.20 11.06
CA HIS A 105 -3.26 10.98 11.05
C HIS A 105 -3.17 12.14 12.04
N THR A 106 -3.46 13.36 11.56
CA THR A 106 -3.67 14.54 12.42
C THR A 106 -5.15 14.79 12.71
N CYS A 107 -6.05 14.02 12.11
CA CYS A 107 -7.50 14.10 12.35
C CYS A 107 -7.93 13.22 13.54
N PRO A 108 -9.17 13.34 14.07
CA PRO A 108 -9.77 12.40 15.01
C PRO A 108 -10.39 11.18 14.30
N ARG A 109 -10.54 10.05 15.02
CA ARG A 109 -11.31 8.89 14.52
C ARG A 109 -12.78 9.29 14.38
N GLU A 110 -13.50 8.66 13.47
CA GLU A 110 -14.93 8.91 13.28
C GLU A 110 -15.77 7.73 13.79
N ASP A 111 -16.57 8.00 14.82
CA ASP A 111 -17.45 7.00 15.45
C ASP A 111 -18.59 6.53 14.53
N LYS A 112 -18.85 7.26 13.44
CA LYS A 112 -19.91 7.00 12.47
C LYS A 112 -19.35 6.82 11.07
N ASN A 113 -18.59 5.75 10.84
CA ASN A 113 -18.13 5.40 9.50
C ASN A 113 -19.28 4.79 8.67
N ARG A 114 -20.06 5.63 7.96
CA ARG A 114 -21.16 5.22 7.07
C ARG A 114 -20.71 4.29 5.91
N ALA A 115 -19.40 4.07 5.74
CA ALA A 115 -18.84 3.12 4.78
C ALA A 115 -18.75 1.67 5.32
N ALA A 116 -19.15 1.41 6.57
CA ALA A 116 -19.26 0.05 7.09
C ALA A 116 -20.27 -0.74 6.22
N ASN A 117 -19.75 -1.66 5.40
CA ASN A 117 -20.58 -2.58 4.63
C ASN A 117 -21.44 -3.40 5.59
N ARG A 118 -22.73 -3.59 5.26
CA ARG A 118 -23.67 -4.47 5.99
C ARG A 118 -23.13 -5.89 6.20
N ARG A 119 -22.11 -6.31 5.43
CA ARG A 119 -21.36 -7.58 5.60
C ARG A 119 -20.61 -7.68 6.92
N LEU A 120 -20.25 -6.57 7.56
CA LEU A 120 -19.47 -6.55 8.80
C LEU A 120 -20.32 -6.77 10.07
N LEU A 121 -21.66 -6.75 9.95
CA LEU A 121 -22.58 -6.94 11.08
C LEU A 121 -22.79 -8.40 11.50
N LYS A 122 -22.07 -9.37 10.91
CA LYS A 122 -22.13 -10.78 11.32
C LYS A 122 -21.01 -11.19 12.29
N GLY A 123 -20.10 -10.28 12.63
CA GLY A 123 -19.08 -10.49 13.65
C GLY A 123 -19.23 -9.44 14.74
N THR A 124 -19.97 -9.79 15.79
CA THR A 124 -20.03 -9.15 17.12
C THR A 124 -18.73 -8.41 17.44
N ILE A 125 -18.75 -7.14 17.85
CA ILE A 125 -18.78 -6.78 19.28
C ILE A 125 -19.23 -5.32 19.46
N LEU A 126 -20.14 -5.15 20.43
CA LEU A 126 -20.56 -3.91 21.05
C LEU A 126 -19.38 -3.11 21.58
N ILE A 127 -19.35 -1.81 21.32
CA ILE A 127 -18.65 -0.85 22.17
C ILE A 127 -19.73 -0.16 23.00
N LEU A 128 -19.80 -0.52 24.29
CA LEU A 128 -20.28 0.38 25.34
C LEU A 128 -19.12 1.30 25.72
#